data_AF-A0A519WCC0-F1
#
_entry.id   AF-A0A519WCC0-F1
#
_cell.length_a   1.000
_cell.length_b   1.000
_cell.length_c   1.000
_cell.angle_alpha   90.00
_cell.angle_beta   90.00
_cell.angle_gamma   90.00
#
_symmetry.space_group_name_H-M   'P 1'
#
loop_
_entity.id
_entity.type
_entity.pdbx_description
1 polymer ?
#
loop_
_entity_poly.entity_id
_entity_poly.type
_entity_poly.pdbx_seq_one_letter_code
_entity_poly.pdbx_strand_id
1 'polypeptide(L)'
;AYDPRLIYAWPSAKIAVMGGAQAAKVLLQIQEVSLKAKGELITPENKEEMLKEVTDRYNSQTTPYYAASRLWVDGIIDPLETRKVISMGIEAANQAPVTKKFNVGIIQT
;
A
#
# COMPACT_ATOMS: atom_id res chain seq x y z
N ALA A 1 -3.22 -8.20 15.27
CA ALA A 1 -3.85 -9.33 14.57
C ALA A 1 -2.91 -9.98 13.56
N TYR A 2 -2.19 -9.20 12.75
CA TYR A 2 -1.35 -9.77 11.68
C TYR A 2 0.17 -9.62 11.85
N ASP A 3 0.61 -8.74 12.77
CA ASP A 3 2.01 -8.46 13.19
C ASP A 3 3.05 -9.50 12.73
N PRO A 4 3.50 -9.43 11.47
CA PRO A 4 4.45 -10.39 10.97
C PRO A 4 5.80 -10.11 11.63
N ARG A 5 6.59 -11.16 11.87
CA ARG A 5 7.94 -10.99 12.42
C ARG A 5 8.81 -10.10 11.53
N LEU A 6 8.65 -10.26 10.22
CA LEU A 6 9.29 -9.48 9.17
C LEU A 6 8.33 -9.35 7.98
N ILE A 7 8.35 -8.21 7.31
CA ILE A 7 7.60 -7.90 6.10
C ILE A 7 8.54 -7.27 5.07
N TYR A 8 8.66 -7.88 3.89
CA TYR A 8 9.52 -7.39 2.81
C TYR A 8 8.70 -7.12 1.54
N ALA A 9 9.21 -6.22 0.70
CA ALA A 9 8.66 -5.96 -0.62
C ALA A 9 9.68 -6.28 -1.72
N TRP A 10 9.19 -6.68 -2.89
CA TRP A 10 9.98 -6.65 -4.11
C TRP A 10 9.97 -5.26 -4.74
N PRO A 11 10.93 -4.91 -5.61
CA PRO A 11 10.96 -3.62 -6.29
C PRO A 11 9.74 -3.37 -7.19
N SER A 12 9.09 -4.43 -7.68
CA SER A 12 7.89 -4.39 -8.51
C SER A 12 6.57 -4.30 -7.72
N ALA A 13 6.61 -4.44 -6.39
CA ALA A 13 5.41 -4.46 -5.57
C ALA A 13 4.66 -3.12 -5.64
N LYS A 14 3.34 -3.17 -5.39
CA LYS A 14 2.49 -1.98 -5.23
C LYS A 14 1.72 -2.12 -3.92
N ILE A 15 1.86 -1.13 -3.05
CA ILE A 15 1.25 -1.13 -1.71
C ILE A 15 0.27 0.03 -1.65
N ALA A 16 -1.02 -0.28 -1.58
CA ALA A 16 -2.08 0.70 -1.74
C ALA A 16 -3.36 0.23 -1.03
N VAL A 17 -4.23 1.18 -0.68
CA VAL A 17 -5.57 0.89 -0.14
C VAL A 17 -6.48 0.25 -1.20
N MET A 18 -6.32 0.65 -2.46
CA MET A 18 -7.06 0.12 -3.60
C MET A 18 -6.24 0.26 -4.89
N GLY A 19 -6.74 -0.27 -6.01
CA GLY A 19 -6.07 -0.10 -7.31
C GLY A 19 -6.02 1.37 -7.76
N GLY A 20 -4.91 1.80 -8.35
CA GLY A 20 -4.67 3.21 -8.70
C GLY A 20 -5.73 3.83 -9.61
N ALA A 21 -6.20 3.10 -10.63
CA ALA A 21 -7.25 3.58 -11.53
C ALA A 21 -8.60 3.77 -10.81
N GLN A 22 -8.89 2.96 -9.80
CA GLN A 22 -10.12 3.09 -9.00
C GLN A 22 -10.02 4.28 -8.05
N ALA A 23 -8.88 4.42 -7.35
CA ALA A 23 -8.61 5.54 -6.47
C ALA A 23 -8.69 6.88 -7.22
N ALA A 24 -8.06 6.96 -8.39
CA ALA A 24 -8.03 8.18 -9.18
C ALA A 24 -9.42 8.65 -9.61
N LYS A 25 -10.29 7.72 -10.03
CA LYS A 25 -11.68 8.04 -10.38
C LYS A 25 -12.48 8.58 -9.19
N VAL A 26 -12.35 7.96 -8.01
CA VAL A 26 -13.04 8.41 -6.80
C VAL A 26 -12.53 9.79 -6.36
N LEU A 27 -11.21 10.00 -6.39
CA LEU A 27 -10.61 11.29 -6.03
C LEU A 27 -11.00 12.41 -7.02
N LEU A 28 -11.05 12.10 -8.33
CA LEU A 28 -11.56 13.03 -9.34
C LEU A 28 -13.02 13.41 -9.05
N GLN A 29 -13.88 12.43 -8.77
CA GLN A 29 -15.29 12.68 -8.43
C GLN A 29 -15.42 13.59 -7.19
N ILE A 30 -14.62 13.38 -6.15
CA ILE A 30 -14.61 14.23 -4.95
C ILE A 30 -14.18 15.66 -5.29
N GLN A 31 -13.12 15.84 -6.10
CA GLN A 31 -12.69 17.17 -6.54
C GLN A 31 -13.74 17.87 -7.41
N GLU A 32 -14.38 17.14 -8.34
CA GLU A 32 -15.44 17.70 -9.18
C GLU A 32 -16.61 18.24 -8.34
N VAL A 33 -17.04 17.48 -7.34
CA VAL A 33 -18.09 17.92 -6.41
C VAL A 33 -17.63 19.16 -5.62
N SER A 34 -16.38 19.17 -5.16
CA SER A 34 -15.84 20.31 -4.41
C SER A 34 -15.73 21.59 -5.23
N LEU A 35 -15.36 21.51 -6.51
CA LEU A 35 -15.22 22.67 -7.41
C LEU A 35 -16.58 23.20 -7.85
N LYS A 36 -17.53 22.30 -8.15
CA LYS A 36 -18.93 22.69 -8.41
C LYS A 36 -19.55 23.43 -7.23
N ALA A 37 -19.27 22.99 -6.00
CA ALA A 37 -19.74 23.68 -4.79
C ALA A 37 -19.15 25.09 -4.62
N LYS A 38 -17.99 25.38 -5.24
CA LYS A 38 -17.37 26.71 -5.28
C LYS A 38 -17.82 27.57 -6.47
N GLY A 39 -18.72 27.04 -7.33
CA GLY A 39 -19.21 27.73 -8.52
C GLY A 39 -18.27 27.68 -9.72
N GLU A 40 -17.22 26.85 -9.68
CA GLU A 40 -16.27 26.72 -10.78
C GLU A 40 -16.78 25.76 -11.87
N LEU A 41 -16.64 26.15 -13.13
CA LEU A 41 -16.95 25.31 -14.29
C LEU A 41 -15.71 24.51 -14.69
N ILE A 42 -15.84 23.18 -14.69
CA ILE A 42 -14.75 22.28 -15.05
C ILE A 42 -14.93 21.87 -16.52
N THR A 43 -13.98 22.25 -17.37
CA THR A 43 -13.96 21.81 -18.77
C THR A 43 -13.50 20.35 -18.88
N PRO A 44 -13.79 19.66 -19.99
CA PRO A 44 -13.28 18.31 -20.24
C PRO A 44 -11.75 18.21 -20.17
N GLU A 45 -11.03 19.22 -20.65
CA GLU A 45 -9.57 19.29 -20.64
C GLU A 45 -9.04 19.37 -19.21
N ASN A 46 -9.64 20.21 -18.37
CA ASN A 46 -9.27 20.34 -16.95
C ASN A 46 -9.50 19.01 -16.20
N LYS A 47 -10.55 18.25 -16.55
CA LYS A 47 -10.80 16.93 -15.94
C LYS A 47 -9.72 15.92 -16.27
N GLU A 48 -9.24 15.91 -17.51
CA GLU A 48 -8.18 15.00 -17.93
C GLU A 48 -6.86 15.32 -17.23
N GLU A 49 -6.53 16.60 -17.10
CA GLU A 49 -5.35 17.05 -16.36
C GLU A 49 -5.45 16.68 -14.87
N MET A 50 -6.59 16.94 -14.22
CA MET A 50 -6.84 16.56 -12.83
C MET A 50 -6.74 15.05 -12.62
N LEU A 51 -7.33 14.25 -13.52
CA LEU A 51 -7.26 12.79 -13.46
C LEU A 51 -5.81 12.32 -13.54
N LYS A 52 -5.02 12.89 -14.45
CA LYS A 52 -3.60 12.57 -14.61
C LYS A 52 -2.82 12.93 -13.35
N GLU A 53 -3.00 14.13 -12.81
CA GLU A 53 -2.32 14.58 -11.59
C GLU A 53 -2.61 13.67 -10.40
N VAL A 54 -3.89 13.37 -10.17
CA VAL A 54 -4.34 12.48 -9.09
C VAL A 54 -3.77 11.07 -9.28
N THR A 55 -3.76 10.56 -10.52
CA THR A 55 -3.22 9.23 -10.83
C THR A 55 -1.72 9.17 -10.57
N ASP A 56 -0.96 10.17 -11.04
CA ASP A 56 0.49 10.23 -10.87
C ASP A 56 0.85 10.36 -9.39
N ARG A 57 0.15 11.23 -8.66
CA ARG A 57 0.31 11.38 -7.21
C ARG A 57 0.03 10.07 -6.49
N TYR A 58 -1.06 9.39 -6.80
CA TYR A 58 -1.38 8.09 -6.20
C TYR A 58 -0.30 7.07 -6.50
N ASN A 59 0.06 6.90 -7.77
CA ASN A 59 1.06 5.94 -8.22
C ASN A 59 2.42 6.14 -7.54
N SER A 60 2.85 7.38 -7.34
CA SER A 60 4.10 7.68 -6.61
C SER A 60 4.10 7.16 -5.17
N GLN A 61 2.93 7.20 -4.51
CA GLN A 61 2.76 6.76 -3.12
C GLN A 61 2.56 5.25 -2.98
N THR A 62 2.31 4.54 -4.08
CA THR A 62 2.14 3.08 -4.06
C THR A 62 3.44 2.29 -4.21
N THR A 63 4.56 2.98 -4.44
CA THR A 63 5.85 2.32 -4.67
C THR A 63 6.39 1.67 -3.39
N PRO A 64 7.19 0.59 -3.50
CA PRO A 64 7.78 -0.05 -2.33
C PRO A 64 8.80 0.87 -1.65
N TYR A 65 9.40 1.81 -2.39
CA TYR A 65 10.27 2.86 -1.85
C TYR A 65 9.52 3.84 -0.96
N TYR A 66 8.32 4.25 -1.37
CA TYR A 66 7.46 5.09 -0.55
C TYR A 66 7.07 4.37 0.76
N ALA A 67 6.78 3.07 0.68
CA ALA A 67 6.47 2.24 1.83
C ALA A 67 7.68 2.02 2.76
N ALA A 68 8.85 1.69 2.22
CA ALA A 68 10.06 1.43 2.99
C ALA A 68 10.57 2.69 3.72
N SER A 69 10.51 3.87 3.06
CA SER A 69 10.84 5.16 3.70
C SER A 69 9.91 5.52 4.87
N ARG A 70 8.80 4.79 5.06
CA ARG A 70 7.82 4.95 6.13
C ARG A 70 7.72 3.73 7.05
N LEU A 71 8.63 2.76 6.91
CA LEU A 71 8.67 1.54 7.72
C LEU A 71 7.38 0.71 7.65
N TRP A 72 6.66 0.76 6.52
CA TRP A 72 5.55 -0.16 6.29
C TRP A 72 6.06 -1.57 5.95
N VAL A 73 7.30 -1.64 5.47
CA VAL A 73 8.05 -2.86 5.20
C VAL A 73 9.44 -2.73 5.84
N ASP A 74 10.01 -3.84 6.26
CA ASP A 74 11.35 -3.93 6.86
C ASP A 74 12.46 -3.83 5.80
N GLY A 75 12.13 -3.99 4.52
CA GLY A 75 13.06 -3.78 3.44
C GLY A 75 12.50 -4.08 2.05
N ILE A 76 13.27 -3.65 1.06
CA ILE A 76 13.07 -4.02 -0.34
C ILE A 76 14.18 -5.02 -0.69
N ILE A 77 13.83 -6.19 -1.21
CA ILE A 77 14.77 -7.28 -1.49
C ILE A 77 14.75 -7.66 -2.96
N ASP A 78 15.89 -8.13 -3.47
CA ASP A 78 15.95 -8.77 -4.79
C ASP A 78 15.05 -10.03 -4.78
N PRO A 79 14.14 -10.20 -5.75
CA PRO A 79 13.35 -11.41 -5.87
C PRO A 79 14.16 -12.71 -5.82
N LEU A 80 15.38 -12.72 -6.36
CA LEU A 80 16.29 -13.88 -6.34
C LEU A 80 16.78 -14.23 -4.93
N GLU A 81 16.87 -13.24 -4.02
CA GLU A 81 17.33 -13.44 -2.64
C GLU A 81 16.19 -13.84 -1.68
N THR A 82 14.94 -13.91 -2.15
CA THR A 82 13.74 -14.16 -1.31
C THR A 82 13.91 -15.38 -0.40
N ARG A 83 14.42 -16.51 -0.93
CA ARG A 83 14.62 -17.74 -0.15
C ARG A 83 15.56 -17.52 1.03
N LYS A 84 16.67 -16.81 0.80
CA LYS A 84 17.69 -16.55 1.81
C LYS A 84 17.15 -15.66 2.92
N VAL A 85 16.47 -14.56 2.55
CA VAL A 85 15.86 -13.62 3.49
C VAL A 85 14.82 -14.32 4.38
N ILE A 86 13.94 -15.14 3.79
CA ILE A 86 12.95 -15.92 4.55
C ILE A 86 13.64 -16.91 5.49
N SER A 87 14.66 -17.63 5.02
CA SER A 87 15.40 -18.60 5.84
C SER A 87 16.03 -17.94 7.07
N MET A 88 16.70 -16.80 6.87
CA MET A 88 17.31 -16.03 7.96
C MET A 88 16.26 -15.48 8.94
N GLY A 89 15.13 -15.00 8.42
CA GLY A 89 14.02 -14.52 9.25
C GLY A 89 13.44 -15.61 10.15
N ILE A 90 13.28 -16.83 9.64
CA ILE A 90 12.85 -17.99 10.41
C ILE A 90 13.89 -18.35 11.48
N GLU A 91 15.17 -18.39 11.11
CA GLU A 91 16.26 -18.67 12.05
C GLU A 91 16.28 -17.68 13.22
N ALA A 92 16.12 -16.38 12.94
CA ALA A 92 16.01 -15.35 13.96
C ALA A 92 14.75 -15.52 14.82
N ALA A 93 13.59 -15.81 14.21
CA ALA A 93 12.33 -16.00 14.93
C ALA A 93 12.36 -17.21 15.87
N ASN A 94 13.12 -18.27 15.55
CA ASN A 94 13.25 -19.47 16.37
C ASN A 94 13.95 -19.22 17.72
N GLN A 95 14.62 -18.10 17.91
CA GLN A 95 15.22 -17.71 19.20
C GLN A 95 14.18 -17.15 20.20
N ALA A 96 12.92 -17.00 19.79
CA ALA A 96 11.83 -16.51 20.62
C ALA A 96 10.68 -17.52 20.67
N PRO A 97 10.71 -18.49 21.62
CA PRO A 97 9.71 -19.56 21.67
C PRO A 97 8.29 -19.03 21.88
N VAL A 98 7.32 -19.69 21.24
CA VAL A 98 5.89 -19.34 21.38
C VAL A 98 5.38 -19.85 22.71
N THR A 99 5.15 -18.95 23.66
CA THR A 99 4.70 -19.27 25.03
C THR A 99 3.19 -19.11 25.21
N LYS A 100 2.52 -18.36 24.34
CA LYS A 100 1.09 -18.09 24.41
C LYS A 100 0.33 -19.04 23.49
N LYS A 101 -0.75 -19.63 24.00
CA LYS A 101 -1.69 -20.42 23.18
C LYS A 101 -2.34 -19.50 22.12
N PHE A 102 -2.45 -19.99 20.90
CA PHE A 102 -3.15 -19.28 19.83
C PHE A 102 -4.65 -19.14 20.17
N ASN A 103 -5.18 -17.93 20.01
CA ASN A 103 -6.58 -17.59 20.28
C ASN A 103 -7.16 -16.84 19.07
N VAL A 104 -8.22 -17.40 18.48
CA VAL A 104 -8.86 -16.90 17.27
C VAL A 104 -9.93 -15.83 17.53
N GLY A 105 -10.30 -15.60 18.80
CA GLY A 105 -11.43 -14.75 19.15
C GLY A 105 -12.78 -15.39 18.80
N ILE A 106 -13.81 -14.57 18.63
CA ILE A 106 -15.14 -15.01 18.20
C ILE A 106 -15.16 -15.08 16.68
N ILE A 107 -15.55 -16.24 16.14
CA ILE A 107 -15.75 -16.42 14.70
C ILE A 107 -17.21 -16.12 14.39
N GLN A 108 -17.46 -15.11 13.55
CA GLN A 108 -18.79 -14.84 13.02
C GLN A 108 -19.03 -15.76 11.82
N THR A 109 -19.88 -16.76 11.99
CA THR A 109 -20.36 -17.67 10.93
C THR A 109 -21.71 -17.25 10.40
#